data_AF-A0A0B7KEG0-F1
#
_entry.id   AF-A0A0B7KEG0-F1
#
_cell.length_a   1.000
_cell.length_b   1.000
_cell.length_c   1.000
_cell.angle_alpha   90.00
_cell.angle_beta   90.00
_cell.angle_gamma   90.00
#
_symmetry.space_group_name_H-M   'P 1'
#
loop_
_entity.id
_entity.type
_entity.pdbx_description
1 polymer ?
#
loop_
_entity_poly.entity_id
_entity_poly.type
_entity_poly.pdbx_seq_one_letter_code
_entity_poly.pdbx_strand_id
1 'polypeptide(L)'
;MGWNCKNWGWACEKIVAIDVVTAEGRKLRCDENQNIDLFWAARGAGPGFPAIVTRFHLQTLPRYSHVRDSTFIYGKENYRAALNWAIKLSPTFDADTEIAVIGSYVPGLEGVQTVVRFTTFKNSQEEAETALEPAHASAPPGANITALCTETSLSDQMMLT
;
A
#
# COMPACT_ATOMS: atom_id res chain seq x y z
N MET A 1 5.96 -1.68 -5.12
CA MET A 1 5.30 -0.97 -4.00
C MET A 1 3.95 -1.61 -3.77
N GLY A 2 3.50 -1.67 -2.51
CA GLY A 2 2.24 -2.28 -2.12
C GLY A 2 1.70 -1.63 -0.86
N TRP A 3 0.79 -2.32 -0.17
CA TRP A 3 0.21 -1.85 1.07
C TRP A 3 1.23 -1.76 2.21
N ASN A 4 1.04 -0.77 3.06
CA ASN A 4 1.82 -0.49 4.27
C ASN A 4 3.34 -0.36 4.02
N CYS A 5 3.74 0.19 2.87
CA CYS A 5 5.15 0.31 2.48
C CYS A 5 5.93 1.24 3.41
N LYS A 6 5.26 2.23 4.02
CA LYS A 6 5.92 3.17 4.96
C LYS A 6 6.40 2.46 6.24
N ASN A 7 5.70 1.41 6.69
CA ASN A 7 6.15 0.58 7.82
C ASN A 7 6.86 -0.71 7.40
N TRP A 8 6.27 -1.49 6.50
CA TRP A 8 6.81 -2.80 6.12
C TRP A 8 8.03 -2.72 5.19
N GLY A 9 8.26 -1.58 4.56
CA GLY A 9 9.27 -1.42 3.53
C GLY A 9 8.83 -2.02 2.19
N TRP A 10 9.79 -2.23 1.30
CA TRP A 10 9.51 -2.71 -0.05
C TRP A 10 9.50 -4.24 -0.07
N ALA A 11 8.66 -4.86 -0.90
CA ALA A 11 8.58 -6.32 -0.98
C ALA A 11 9.95 -6.98 -1.26
N CYS A 12 10.80 -6.34 -2.07
CA CYS A 12 12.13 -6.84 -2.38
C CYS A 12 13.09 -6.85 -1.18
N GLU A 13 12.87 -6.03 -0.16
CA GLU A 13 13.66 -6.03 1.09
C GLU A 13 13.36 -7.26 1.95
N LYS A 14 12.22 -7.91 1.74
CA LYS A 14 11.84 -9.14 2.46
C LYS A 14 12.30 -10.41 1.73
N ILE A 15 12.94 -10.28 0.57
CA ILE A 15 13.57 -11.42 -0.11
C ILE A 15 14.87 -11.75 0.64
N VAL A 16 14.91 -12.93 1.27
CA VAL A 16 16.10 -13.44 1.98
C VAL A 16 16.94 -14.36 1.11
N ALA A 17 16.35 -14.94 0.06
CA ALA A 17 17.06 -15.69 -0.96
C ALA A 17 16.20 -15.90 -2.22
N ILE A 18 16.85 -16.28 -3.31
CA ILE A 18 16.21 -16.70 -4.57
C ILE A 18 16.87 -17.96 -5.13
N ASP A 19 16.09 -18.79 -5.80
CA ASP A 19 16.60 -19.88 -6.64
C ASP A 19 16.41 -19.48 -8.10
N VAL A 20 17.49 -19.49 -8.89
CA VAL A 20 17.49 -19.01 -10.28
C VAL A 20 18.00 -20.04 -11.27
N VAL A 21 17.61 -19.86 -12.53
CA VAL A 21 18.22 -20.52 -13.69
C VAL A 21 18.94 -19.47 -14.54
N THR A 22 20.26 -19.60 -14.72
CA THR A 22 21.07 -18.67 -15.52
C THR A 22 20.87 -18.90 -17.02
N ALA A 23 21.40 -17.99 -17.85
CA ALA A 23 21.39 -18.13 -19.31
C ALA A 23 22.09 -19.41 -19.80
N GLU A 24 23.08 -19.92 -19.07
CA GLU A 24 23.74 -21.20 -19.36
C GLU A 24 22.94 -22.43 -18.87
N GLY A 25 21.74 -22.23 -18.33
CA GLY A 25 20.89 -23.31 -17.80
C GLY A 25 21.30 -23.82 -16.42
N ARG A 26 22.18 -23.12 -15.70
CA ARG A 26 22.62 -23.54 -14.36
C ARG A 26 21.61 -23.12 -13.30
N LYS A 27 21.30 -24.04 -12.37
CA LYS A 27 20.48 -23.75 -11.19
C LYS A 27 21.37 -23.23 -10.06
N LEU A 28 21.10 -22.01 -9.59
CA LEU A 28 21.85 -21.37 -8.51
C LEU A 28 20.93 -20.94 -7.37
N ARG A 29 21.48 -20.98 -6.16
CA ARG A 29 20.93 -20.33 -4.97
C ARG A 29 21.63 -18.98 -4.80
N CYS A 30 20.90 -17.90 -4.59
CA CYS A 30 21.49 -16.59 -4.31
C CYS A 30 20.92 -16.03 -3.00
N ASP A 31 21.80 -15.62 -2.09
CA ASP A 31 21.48 -14.97 -0.82
C ASP A 31 22.63 -14.04 -0.39
N GLU A 32 22.62 -13.57 0.85
CA GLU A 32 23.64 -12.64 1.37
C GLU A 32 25.06 -13.22 1.43
N ASN A 33 25.21 -14.56 1.35
CA ASN A 33 26.49 -15.25 1.48
C ASN A 33 26.94 -15.95 0.18
N GLN A 34 26.06 -16.12 -0.81
CA GLN A 34 26.38 -16.81 -2.07
C GLN A 34 25.72 -16.12 -3.28
N ASN A 35 26.47 -16.01 -4.39
CA ASN A 35 26.01 -15.35 -5.63
C ASN A 35 25.40 -13.95 -5.33
N ILE A 36 26.14 -13.17 -4.53
CA ILE A 36 25.68 -11.94 -3.86
C ILE A 36 25.34 -10.85 -4.88
N ASP A 37 26.03 -10.83 -6.02
CA ASP A 37 25.77 -9.97 -7.16
C ASP A 37 24.39 -10.22 -7.77
N LEU A 38 24.04 -11.48 -8.00
CA LEU A 38 22.71 -11.88 -8.45
C LEU A 38 21.64 -11.61 -7.37
N PHE A 39 21.95 -11.89 -6.11
CA PHE A 39 21.02 -11.58 -5.01
C PHE A 39 20.73 -10.09 -4.91
N TRP A 40 21.75 -9.24 -4.99
CA TRP A 40 21.61 -7.79 -5.01
C TRP A 40 20.76 -7.33 -6.20
N ALA A 41 21.06 -7.83 -7.41
CA ALA A 41 20.35 -7.45 -8.63
C ALA A 41 18.87 -7.84 -8.59
N ALA A 42 18.54 -9.02 -8.05
CA ALA A 42 17.17 -9.52 -7.98
C ALA A 42 16.23 -8.63 -7.15
N ARG A 43 16.76 -7.83 -6.22
CA ARG A 43 15.98 -6.95 -5.35
C ARG A 43 15.70 -5.57 -5.94
N GLY A 44 15.73 -5.42 -7.27
CA GLY A 44 15.37 -4.15 -7.92
C GLY A 44 15.59 -4.05 -9.42
N ALA A 45 16.34 -4.96 -10.05
CA ALA A 45 16.64 -4.87 -11.49
C ALA A 45 15.41 -5.06 -12.40
N GLY A 46 14.31 -5.62 -11.88
CA GLY A 46 13.09 -5.86 -12.65
C GLY A 46 13.39 -6.70 -13.91
N PRO A 47 12.92 -6.28 -15.10
CA PRO A 47 13.21 -6.97 -16.36
C PRO A 47 14.69 -7.04 -16.75
N GLY A 48 15.56 -6.23 -16.12
CA GLY A 48 17.00 -6.25 -16.36
C GLY A 48 17.75 -7.35 -15.60
N PHE A 49 17.06 -8.19 -14.82
CA PHE A 49 17.69 -9.29 -14.09
C PHE A 49 18.22 -10.38 -15.04
N PRO A 50 19.48 -10.82 -14.96
CA PRO A 50 20.12 -11.66 -15.99
C PRO A 50 19.80 -13.16 -15.90
N ALA A 51 18.83 -13.56 -15.09
CA ALA A 51 18.45 -14.96 -14.87
C ALA A 51 16.93 -15.10 -14.67
N ILE A 52 16.42 -16.32 -14.69
CA ILE A 52 15.01 -16.59 -14.39
C ILE A 52 14.88 -16.99 -12.92
N VAL A 53 14.14 -16.20 -12.12
CA VAL A 53 13.80 -16.59 -10.75
C VAL A 53 12.74 -17.69 -10.78
N THR A 54 13.06 -18.82 -10.18
CA THR A 54 12.18 -19.99 -10.05
C THR A 54 11.58 -20.14 -8.66
N ARG A 55 12.20 -19.52 -7.65
CA ARG A 55 11.68 -19.49 -6.27
C ARG A 55 12.14 -18.23 -5.55
N PHE A 56 11.21 -17.63 -4.80
CA PHE A 56 11.51 -16.59 -3.82
C PHE A 56 11.42 -17.17 -2.41
N HIS A 57 12.36 -16.80 -1.55
CA HIS A 57 12.33 -17.06 -0.11
C HIS A 57 12.09 -15.73 0.59
N LEU A 58 11.01 -15.64 1.33
CA LEU A 58 10.53 -14.39 1.91
C LEU A 58 10.55 -14.45 3.43
N GLN A 59 11.00 -13.37 4.07
CA GLN A 59 10.75 -13.12 5.48
C GLN A 59 9.29 -12.66 5.65
N THR A 60 8.50 -13.44 6.37
CA THR A 60 7.11 -13.10 6.69
C THR A 60 7.02 -12.13 7.87
N LEU A 61 5.94 -11.34 7.91
CA LEU A 61 5.64 -10.41 9.00
C LEU A 61 4.37 -10.85 9.73
N PRO A 62 4.21 -10.50 11.02
CA PRO A 62 2.95 -10.69 11.73
C PRO A 62 1.79 -9.99 11.02
N ARG A 63 0.63 -10.63 11.02
CA ARG A 63 -0.59 -10.08 10.44
C ARG A 63 -1.26 -9.13 11.43
N TYR A 64 -1.69 -7.97 10.95
CA TYR A 64 -2.57 -7.07 11.70
C TYR A 64 -3.97 -7.67 11.85
N SER A 65 -4.54 -7.55 13.05
CA SER A 65 -5.86 -8.08 13.36
C SER A 65 -7.01 -7.11 13.06
N HIS A 66 -6.74 -5.80 12.97
CA HIS A 66 -7.75 -4.76 12.81
C HIS A 66 -7.34 -3.77 11.71
N VAL A 67 -7.63 -4.13 10.46
CA VAL A 67 -7.47 -3.21 9.33
C VAL A 67 -8.77 -2.45 9.15
N ARG A 68 -8.69 -1.12 9.09
CA ARG A 68 -9.84 -0.22 8.94
C ARG A 68 -9.61 0.76 7.82
N ASP A 69 -10.69 1.23 7.22
CA ASP A 69 -10.66 2.23 6.17
C ASP A 69 -11.52 3.43 6.50
N SER A 70 -11.06 4.62 6.14
CA SER A 70 -11.92 5.80 6.04
C SER A 70 -11.82 6.38 4.64
N THR A 71 -12.97 6.53 3.99
CA THR A 71 -13.10 6.99 2.61
C THR A 71 -13.92 8.28 2.56
N PHE A 72 -13.39 9.26 1.82
CA PHE A 72 -14.02 10.54 1.53
C PHE A 72 -14.05 10.71 0.01
N ILE A 73 -15.24 10.89 -0.57
CA ILE A 73 -15.43 10.99 -2.03
C ILE A 73 -15.92 12.39 -2.37
N TYR A 74 -15.14 13.10 -3.18
CA TYR A 74 -15.42 14.46 -3.60
C TYR A 74 -15.72 14.53 -5.09
N GLY A 75 -16.69 15.36 -5.48
CA GLY A 75 -16.92 15.69 -6.88
C GLY A 75 -15.80 16.56 -7.47
N LYS A 76 -15.87 16.75 -8.80
CA LYS A 76 -14.89 17.53 -9.57
C LYS A 76 -14.75 18.98 -9.09
N GLU A 77 -15.76 19.53 -8.42
CA GLU A 77 -15.77 20.88 -7.88
C GLU A 77 -14.87 21.02 -6.64
N ASN A 78 -14.70 19.93 -5.88
CA ASN A 78 -13.96 19.92 -4.61
C ASN A 78 -12.60 19.21 -4.68
N TYR A 79 -12.19 18.69 -5.85
CA TYR A 79 -10.96 17.90 -5.99
C TYR A 79 -9.69 18.60 -5.48
N ARG A 80 -9.55 19.91 -5.71
CA ARG A 80 -8.37 20.67 -5.25
C ARG A 80 -8.31 20.74 -3.73
N ALA A 81 -9.45 20.91 -3.07
CA ALA A 81 -9.52 20.94 -1.61
C ALA A 81 -9.12 19.57 -1.05
N ALA A 82 -9.69 18.49 -1.60
CA ALA A 82 -9.39 17.12 -1.21
C ALA A 82 -7.91 16.74 -1.41
N LEU A 83 -7.33 17.05 -2.58
CA LEU A 83 -5.93 16.74 -2.89
C LEU A 83 -4.96 17.55 -2.01
N ASN A 84 -5.20 18.86 -1.86
CA ASN A 84 -4.36 19.70 -1.00
C ASN A 84 -4.42 19.27 0.46
N TRP A 85 -5.60 18.86 0.93
CA TRP A 85 -5.80 18.31 2.26
C TRP A 85 -4.97 17.04 2.46
N ALA A 86 -5.13 16.04 1.56
CA ALA A 86 -4.38 14.79 1.65
C ALA A 86 -2.85 15.00 1.59
N ILE A 87 -2.36 15.88 0.71
CA ILE A 87 -0.93 16.21 0.61
C ILE A 87 -0.39 16.85 1.90
N LYS A 88 -1.14 17.79 2.50
CA LYS A 88 -0.71 18.45 3.75
C LYS A 88 -0.71 17.50 4.93
N LEU A 89 -1.65 16.57 4.94
CA LEU A 89 -1.88 15.66 6.05
C LEU A 89 -0.96 14.43 6.01
N SER A 90 -0.59 13.95 4.81
CA SER A 90 0.23 12.75 4.63
C SER A 90 1.54 12.70 5.42
N PRO A 91 2.35 13.79 5.51
CA PRO A 91 3.59 13.78 6.29
C PRO A 91 3.39 13.61 7.80
N THR A 92 2.21 13.95 8.33
CA THR A 92 1.93 13.89 9.77
C THR A 92 1.26 12.59 10.20
N PHE A 93 0.82 11.76 9.25
CA PHE A 93 0.20 10.47 9.55
C PHE A 93 1.22 9.47 10.07
N ASP A 94 0.74 8.48 10.83
CA ASP A 94 1.56 7.40 11.35
C ASP A 94 2.14 6.52 10.22
N ALA A 95 3.03 5.60 10.58
CA ALA A 95 3.69 4.74 9.59
C ALA A 95 2.79 3.62 9.06
N ASP A 96 1.72 3.26 9.78
CA ASP A 96 0.84 2.14 9.47
C ASP A 96 -0.46 2.55 8.78
N THR A 97 -0.58 3.80 8.34
CA THR A 97 -1.76 4.27 7.61
C THR A 97 -1.37 4.64 6.20
N GLU A 98 -1.94 3.91 5.26
CA GLU A 98 -1.79 4.16 3.83
C GLU A 98 -2.81 5.18 3.35
N ILE A 99 -2.33 6.17 2.61
CA ILE A 99 -3.16 7.25 2.07
C ILE A 99 -3.16 7.14 0.56
N ALA A 100 -4.33 6.92 -0.01
CA ALA A 100 -4.52 6.84 -1.44
C ALA A 100 -5.49 7.93 -1.92
N VAL A 101 -5.13 8.62 -2.99
CA VAL A 101 -6.02 9.56 -3.70
C VAL A 101 -6.21 9.05 -5.11
N ILE A 102 -7.44 8.70 -5.46
CA ILE A 102 -7.76 8.00 -6.70
C ILE A 102 -8.83 8.80 -7.44
N GLY A 103 -8.57 9.11 -8.72
CA GLY A 103 -9.61 9.58 -9.63
C GLY A 103 -10.39 8.39 -10.18
N SER A 104 -11.69 8.30 -9.91
CA SER A 104 -12.51 7.16 -10.35
C SER A 104 -13.97 7.53 -10.64
N TYR A 105 -14.62 6.75 -11.51
CA TYR A 105 -16.07 6.81 -11.69
C TYR A 105 -16.72 5.94 -10.61
N VAL A 106 -17.44 6.57 -9.69
CA VAL A 106 -18.10 5.88 -8.57
C VAL A 106 -19.55 5.58 -8.97
N PRO A 107 -20.02 4.32 -8.88
CA PRO A 107 -21.40 3.98 -9.19
C PRO A 107 -22.40 4.85 -8.40
N GLY A 108 -23.37 5.42 -9.10
CA GLY A 108 -24.38 6.31 -8.50
C GLY A 108 -23.98 7.78 -8.40
N LEU A 109 -22.73 8.16 -8.75
CA LEU A 109 -22.28 9.55 -8.82
C LEU A 109 -21.98 9.97 -10.27
N GLU A 110 -22.28 11.23 -10.58
CA GLU A 110 -22.04 11.77 -11.92
C GLU A 110 -20.59 12.23 -12.09
N GLY A 111 -19.94 11.75 -13.15
CA GLY A 111 -18.58 12.16 -13.52
C GLY A 111 -17.48 11.56 -12.63
N VAL A 112 -16.23 11.94 -12.92
CA VAL A 112 -15.05 11.49 -12.17
C VAL A 112 -15.08 12.10 -10.77
N GLN A 113 -14.91 11.25 -9.76
CA GLN A 113 -14.78 11.60 -8.37
C GLN A 113 -13.32 11.52 -7.93
N THR A 114 -12.99 12.27 -6.89
CA THR A 114 -11.74 12.14 -6.14
C THR A 114 -12.01 11.34 -4.88
N VAL A 115 -11.55 10.09 -4.85
CA VAL A 115 -11.67 9.18 -3.72
C VAL A 115 -10.40 9.30 -2.88
N VAL A 116 -10.51 9.86 -1.68
CA VAL A 116 -9.42 9.93 -0.71
C VAL A 116 -9.65 8.86 0.35
N ARG A 117 -8.66 7.98 0.53
CA ARG A 117 -8.75 6.84 1.44
C ARG A 117 -7.61 6.83 2.42
N PHE A 118 -7.93 6.49 3.65
CA PHE A 118 -6.99 6.25 4.75
C PHE A 118 -7.23 4.83 5.24
N THR A 119 -6.33 3.92 4.86
CA THR A 119 -6.38 2.52 5.26
C THR A 119 -5.34 2.28 6.34
N THR A 120 -5.78 2.04 7.58
CA THR A 120 -4.90 1.85 8.73
C THR A 120 -4.74 0.37 9.08
N PHE A 121 -3.52 0.00 9.46
CA PHE A 121 -3.12 -1.35 9.83
C PHE A 121 -2.80 -1.41 11.32
N LYS A 122 -3.76 -1.81 12.16
CA LYS A 122 -3.63 -1.82 13.63
C LYS A 122 -4.05 -3.16 14.25
N ASN A 123 -3.89 -3.28 15.56
CA ASN A 123 -4.19 -4.51 16.29
C ASN A 123 -5.37 -4.40 17.25
N SER A 124 -5.99 -3.22 17.35
CA SER A 124 -7.23 -3.00 18.08
C SER A 124 -8.12 -1.97 17.37
N GLN A 125 -9.41 -1.95 17.71
CA GLN A 125 -10.35 -0.93 17.25
C GLN A 125 -9.93 0.48 17.70
N GLU A 126 -9.54 0.63 18.97
CA GLU A 126 -9.15 1.92 19.56
C GLU A 126 -7.92 2.53 18.87
N GLU A 127 -6.91 1.70 18.57
CA GLU A 127 -5.74 2.14 17.81
C GLU A 127 -6.10 2.60 16.40
N ALA A 128 -7.02 1.88 15.74
CA ALA A 128 -7.47 2.22 14.39
C ALA A 128 -8.26 3.53 14.36
N GLU A 129 -9.19 3.71 15.29
CA GLU A 129 -9.96 4.95 15.44
C GLU A 129 -9.04 6.14 15.72
N THR A 130 -8.11 5.97 16.67
CA THR A 130 -7.12 7.01 17.01
C THR A 130 -6.25 7.38 15.82
N ALA A 131 -5.82 6.41 15.01
CA ALA A 131 -4.99 6.67 13.83
C ALA A 131 -5.76 7.41 12.72
N LEU A 132 -7.07 7.21 12.61
CA LEU A 132 -7.91 7.80 11.57
C LEU A 132 -8.50 9.16 11.96
N GLU A 133 -8.58 9.45 13.26
CA GLU A 133 -9.14 10.70 13.80
C GLU A 133 -8.58 11.97 13.15
N PRO A 134 -7.26 12.12 12.89
CA PRO A 134 -6.75 13.32 12.24
C PRO A 134 -7.36 13.57 10.86
N ALA A 135 -7.73 12.52 10.11
CA ALA A 135 -8.44 12.67 8.84
C ALA A 135 -9.91 13.03 9.08
N HIS A 136 -10.56 12.42 10.07
CA HIS A 136 -11.97 12.67 10.40
C HIS A 136 -12.18 14.13 10.82
N ALA A 137 -11.32 14.65 11.69
CA ALA A 137 -11.41 16.00 12.22
C ALA A 137 -11.07 17.10 11.20
N SER A 138 -10.32 16.78 10.14
CA SER A 138 -9.76 17.78 9.22
C SER A 138 -10.27 17.68 7.78
N ALA A 139 -11.10 16.69 7.46
CA ALA A 139 -11.64 16.50 6.12
C ALA A 139 -12.36 17.77 5.62
N PRO A 140 -12.06 18.25 4.39
CA PRO A 140 -12.73 19.41 3.85
C PRO A 140 -14.23 19.11 3.64
N PRO A 141 -15.09 20.14 3.77
CA PRO A 141 -16.52 19.97 3.50
C PRO A 141 -16.77 19.65 2.02
N GLY A 142 -17.99 19.18 1.71
CA GLY A 142 -18.40 18.92 0.33
C GLY A 142 -18.05 17.53 -0.21
N ALA A 143 -17.82 16.56 0.68
CA ALA A 143 -17.79 15.16 0.29
C ALA A 143 -19.21 14.69 -0.08
N ASN A 144 -19.33 14.03 -1.24
CA ASN A 144 -20.55 13.34 -1.67
C ASN A 144 -20.81 12.08 -0.85
N ILE A 145 -19.74 11.37 -0.49
CA ILE A 145 -19.79 10.16 0.35
C ILE A 145 -18.67 10.24 1.38
N THR A 146 -19.04 9.91 2.62
CA THR A 146 -18.11 9.73 3.74
C THR A 146 -18.41 8.40 4.42
N ALA A 147 -17.41 7.54 4.53
CA ALA A 147 -17.46 6.30 5.29
C ALA A 147 -16.27 6.29 6.25
N LEU A 148 -16.53 6.21 7.55
CA LEU A 148 -15.50 6.37 8.59
C LEU A 148 -15.24 5.04 9.29
N CYS A 149 -13.95 4.73 9.48
CA CYS A 149 -13.45 3.59 10.24
C CYS A 149 -14.17 2.26 9.95
N THR A 150 -14.49 2.00 8.68
CA THR A 150 -15.17 0.78 8.25
C THR A 150 -14.22 -0.41 8.29
N GLU A 151 -14.76 -1.58 8.65
CA GLU A 151 -14.02 -2.84 8.57
C GLU A 151 -13.56 -3.14 7.15
N THR A 152 -12.31 -3.58 7.01
CA THR A 152 -11.78 -4.08 5.74
C THR A 152 -10.70 -5.13 5.99
N SER A 153 -10.33 -5.86 4.95
CA SER A 153 -9.14 -6.70 4.90
C SER A 153 -8.27 -6.39 3.69
N LEU A 154 -7.00 -6.85 3.69
CA LEU A 154 -6.16 -6.79 2.49
C LEU A 154 -6.81 -7.47 1.27
N SER A 155 -7.59 -8.54 1.49
CA SER A 155 -8.31 -9.23 0.41
C SER A 155 -9.38 -8.34 -0.21
N ASP A 156 -10.15 -7.62 0.60
CA ASP A 156 -11.17 -6.68 0.12
C ASP A 156 -10.53 -5.53 -0.65
N GLN A 157 -9.38 -5.06 -0.16
CA GLN A 157 -8.61 -3.97 -0.77
C GLN A 157 -8.01 -4.34 -2.13
N MET A 158 -7.65 -5.60 -2.37
CA MET A 158 -7.11 -6.08 -3.64
C MET A 158 -8.18 -6.36 -4.71
N MET A 159 -9.46 -6.50 -4.33
CA MET A 159 -10.56 -6.69 -5.28
C MET A 159 -11.12 -5.38 -5.85
N LEU A 160 -10.65 -4.24 -5.34
CA LEU A 160 -11.10 -2.89 -5.72
C LEU A 160 -10.18 -2.18 -6.73
N THR A 161 -9.15 -2.87 -7.22
CA THR A 161 -8.21 -2.40 -8.27
C THR A 161 -8.44 -3.15 -9.57
#